data_AF-A0A4P5NV88-F1
#
_entry.id   AF-A0A4P5NV88-F1
#
_cell.length_a   1.000
_cell.length_b   1.000
_cell.length_c   1.000
_cell.angle_alpha   90.00
_cell.angle_beta   90.00
_cell.angle_gamma   90.00
#
_symmetry.space_group_name_H-M   'P 1'
#
loop_
_entity.id
_entity.type
_entity.pdbx_description
1 polymer ?
#
loop_
_entity_poly.entity_id
_entity_poly.type
_entity_poly.pdbx_seq_one_letter_code
_entity_poly.pdbx_strand_id
1 'polypeptide(L)'
;MPTNPSVTMKTRDPVCGMTVDPGASRFKSEHNGHSYLFCSAHCQKKFEADPAAFIKADSTPPMVWTCPMHPEIRETHPGKCPKCGMTLVS
;
A
#
# COMPACT_ATOMS: atom_id res chain seq x y z
N MET A 1 5.66 9.45 -28.71
CA MET A 1 5.73 8.23 -27.89
C MET A 1 5.60 8.65 -26.43
N PRO A 2 4.45 8.46 -25.76
CA PRO A 2 4.39 8.65 -24.32
C PRO A 2 4.62 7.30 -23.64
N THR A 3 5.85 7.04 -23.19
CA THR A 3 6.08 6.01 -22.17
C THR A 3 5.60 6.61 -20.86
N ASN A 4 4.30 6.47 -20.60
CA ASN A 4 3.69 6.84 -19.33
C ASN A 4 4.40 6.00 -18.25
N PRO A 5 5.16 6.57 -17.31
CA PRO A 5 5.68 5.78 -16.20
C PRO A 5 4.45 5.42 -15.36
N SER A 6 3.93 4.22 -15.62
CA SER A 6 2.86 3.57 -14.88
C SER A 6 3.09 3.83 -13.40
N VAL A 7 2.10 4.46 -12.76
CA VAL A 7 2.10 4.87 -11.36
C VAL A 7 2.78 3.80 -10.50
N THR A 8 4.03 4.04 -10.12
CA THR A 8 4.81 3.12 -9.31
C THR A 8 4.22 3.17 -7.91
N MET A 9 3.26 2.28 -7.62
CA MET A 9 2.75 2.05 -6.28
C MET A 9 3.88 1.47 -5.45
N LYS A 10 4.71 2.34 -4.88
CA LYS A 10 5.83 1.98 -4.01
C LYS A 10 5.26 1.23 -2.80
N THR A 11 5.56 -0.06 -2.72
CA THR A 11 5.14 -0.93 -1.61
C THR A 11 6.11 -0.76 -0.45
N ARG A 12 5.61 -0.81 0.78
CA ARG A 12 6.48 -0.82 1.96
C ARG A 12 6.85 -2.26 2.29
N ASP A 13 8.13 -2.48 2.62
CA ASP A 13 8.59 -3.74 3.16
C ASP A 13 7.93 -3.97 4.53
N PRO A 14 7.12 -5.02 4.73
CA PRO A 14 6.39 -5.23 5.97
C PRO A 14 7.29 -5.65 7.15
N VAL A 15 8.55 -6.02 6.90
CA VAL A 15 9.51 -6.42 7.93
C VAL A 15 10.25 -5.23 8.53
N CYS A 16 10.62 -4.25 7.70
CA CYS A 16 11.43 -3.10 8.14
C CYS A 16 10.77 -1.72 7.91
N GLY A 17 9.65 -1.66 7.19
CA GLY A 17 8.92 -0.42 6.87
C GLY A 17 9.57 0.43 5.77
N MET A 18 10.65 -0.07 5.15
CA MET A 18 11.37 0.62 4.09
C MET A 18 10.55 0.63 2.80
N THR A 19 10.48 1.78 2.14
CA THR A 19 9.79 1.91 0.85
C THR A 19 10.59 1.19 -0.24
N VAL A 20 9.99 0.20 -0.89
CA VAL A 20 10.60 -0.59 -1.96
C VAL A 20 9.91 -0.30 -3.28
N ASP A 21 10.70 -0.19 -4.33
CA ASP A 21 10.17 0.03 -5.67
C ASP A 21 9.76 -1.32 -6.30
N PRO A 22 8.47 -1.55 -6.62
CA PRO A 22 8.00 -2.81 -7.19
C PRO A 22 8.64 -3.13 -8.54
N GLY A 23 9.12 -2.13 -9.29
CA GLY A 23 9.76 -2.31 -10.59
C GLY A 23 11.25 -2.67 -10.50
N ALA A 24 11.92 -2.34 -9.38
CA ALA A 24 13.35 -2.60 -9.17
C ALA A 24 13.63 -3.74 -8.16
N SER A 25 12.62 -4.22 -7.45
CA SER A 25 12.78 -5.23 -6.40
C SER A 25 13.13 -6.60 -6.96
N ARG A 26 14.28 -7.15 -6.54
CA ARG A 26 14.66 -8.54 -6.82
C ARG A 26 14.09 -9.55 -5.81
N PHE A 27 13.80 -9.09 -4.60
CA PHE A 27 13.33 -9.93 -3.49
C PHE A 27 11.82 -9.73 -3.32
N LYS A 28 11.04 -10.76 -3.66
CA LYS A 28 9.58 -10.77 -3.54
C LYS A 28 9.10 -12.13 -3.04
N SER A 29 8.00 -12.14 -2.30
CA SER A 29 7.36 -13.38 -1.82
C SER A 29 5.86 -13.25 -1.98
N GLU A 30 5.20 -14.35 -2.29
CA GLU A 30 3.76 -14.39 -2.49
C GLU A 30 3.12 -15.12 -1.31
N HIS A 31 2.13 -14.50 -0.67
CA HIS A 31 1.46 -15.07 0.48
C HIS A 31 -0.03 -14.72 0.45
N ASN A 32 -0.91 -15.72 0.56
CA ASN A 32 -2.36 -15.54 0.46
C ASN A 32 -2.80 -14.83 -0.85
N GLY A 33 -2.05 -14.99 -1.95
CA GLY A 33 -2.31 -14.31 -3.22
C GLY A 33 -1.87 -12.85 -3.27
N HIS A 34 -1.22 -12.35 -2.22
CA HIS A 34 -0.61 -11.02 -2.17
C HIS A 34 0.90 -11.12 -2.43
N SER A 35 1.40 -10.32 -3.37
CA SER A 35 2.84 -10.18 -3.60
C SER A 35 3.43 -9.13 -2.66
N TYR A 36 4.35 -9.54 -1.79
CA TYR A 36 5.13 -8.68 -0.91
C TYR A 36 6.53 -8.47 -1.47
N LEU A 37 7.05 -7.25 -1.32
CA LEU A 37 8.36 -6.84 -1.83
C LEU A 37 9.26 -6.51 -0.65
N PHE A 38 10.52 -6.92 -0.75
CA PHE A 38 11.49 -6.79 0.33
C PHE A 38 12.70 -5.99 -0.12
N CYS A 39 13.23 -5.17 0.79
CA CYS A 39 14.43 -4.37 0.52
C CYS A 39 15.69 -5.24 0.40
N SER A 40 15.67 -6.45 0.99
CA SER A 40 16.83 -7.33 1.08
C SER A 40 16.42 -8.80 1.26
N ALA A 41 17.33 -9.73 0.96
CA ALA A 41 17.16 -11.16 1.22
C ALA A 41 16.88 -11.47 2.69
N HIS A 42 17.41 -10.66 3.62
CA HIS A 42 17.16 -10.84 5.05
C HIS A 42 15.70 -10.56 5.43
N CYS A 43 15.10 -9.52 4.84
CA CYS A 43 13.70 -9.19 5.08
C CYS A 43 12.79 -10.26 4.47
N GLN A 44 13.08 -10.73 3.26
CA GLN A 44 12.36 -11.87 2.67
C GLN A 44 12.41 -13.10 3.59
N LYS A 45 13.60 -13.48 4.07
CA LYS A 45 13.76 -14.68 4.91
C LYS A 45 13.03 -14.57 6.25
N LYS A 46 13.00 -13.38 6.86
CA LYS A 46 12.21 -13.12 8.08
C LYS A 46 10.72 -13.25 7.82
N PHE A 47 10.25 -12.70 6.70
CA PHE A 47 8.86 -12.82 6.30
C PHE A 47 8.48 -14.27 6.02
N GLU A 48 9.34 -15.06 5.38
CA GLU A 48 9.10 -16.50 5.17
C GLU A 48 9.05 -17.30 6.49
N ALA A 49 9.77 -16.86 7.51
CA ALA A 49 9.79 -17.51 8.83
C ALA A 49 8.51 -17.25 9.64
N ASP A 50 7.97 -16.02 9.60
CA ASP A 50 6.71 -15.67 10.26
C ASP A 50 5.94 -14.59 9.48
N PRO A 51 5.29 -14.94 8.36
CA PRO A 51 4.62 -13.96 7.50
C PRO A 51 3.41 -13.36 8.22
N ALA A 52 2.73 -14.13 9.06
CA ALA A 52 1.54 -13.69 9.77
C ALA A 52 1.81 -12.54 10.75
N ALA A 53 3.01 -12.51 11.36
CA ALA A 53 3.43 -11.39 12.22
C ALA A 53 3.61 -10.07 11.45
N PHE A 54 4.08 -10.13 10.20
CA PHE A 54 4.35 -8.94 9.39
C PHE A 54 3.13 -8.48 8.58
N ILE A 55 2.30 -9.40 8.12
CA ILE A 55 1.11 -9.09 7.31
C ILE A 55 0.07 -8.31 8.11
N LYS A 56 -0.10 -8.58 9.40
CA LYS A 56 -1.05 -7.84 10.26
C LYS A 56 -0.75 -6.34 10.33
N ALA A 57 0.51 -5.95 10.22
CA ALA A 57 0.92 -4.55 10.29
C ALA A 57 0.63 -3.79 8.99
N ASP A 58 0.75 -4.46 7.84
CA ASP A 58 0.54 -3.84 6.52
C ASP A 58 -0.90 -4.01 6.00
N SER A 59 -1.63 -5.01 6.50
CA SER A 59 -3.03 -5.29 6.12
C SER A 59 -4.04 -4.34 6.76
N THR A 60 -3.65 -3.13 7.16
CA THR A 60 -4.68 -2.13 7.49
C THR A 60 -5.35 -1.80 6.16
N PRO A 61 -6.61 -2.25 5.91
CA PRO A 61 -7.27 -1.93 4.66
C PRO A 61 -7.28 -0.41 4.53
N PRO A 62 -7.03 0.13 3.33
CA PRO A 62 -7.05 1.57 3.15
C PRO A 62 -8.41 2.07 3.63
N MET A 63 -8.41 2.77 4.77
CA MET A 63 -9.61 3.35 5.34
C MET A 63 -10.16 4.31 4.28
N VAL A 64 -11.34 4.00 3.74
CA VAL A 64 -11.93 4.78 2.65
C VAL A 64 -12.68 5.96 3.26
N TRP A 65 -12.11 7.14 3.05
CA TRP A 65 -12.70 8.40 3.47
C TRP A 65 -13.70 8.86 2.41
N THR A 66 -14.95 9.06 2.84
CA THR A 66 -16.08 9.44 1.98
C THR A 66 -16.63 10.80 2.37
N CYS A 67 -17.10 11.59 1.40
CA CYS A 67 -17.77 12.85 1.71
C CYS A 67 -19.23 12.60 2.09
N PRO A 68 -19.75 13.13 3.22
CA PRO A 68 -21.16 12.93 3.60
C PRO A 68 -22.15 13.55 2.60
N MET A 69 -21.73 14.59 1.88
CA MET A 69 -22.53 15.26 0.86
C MET A 69 -22.33 14.66 -0.54
N HIS A 70 -21.20 13.98 -0.79
CA HIS A 70 -20.86 13.40 -2.08
C HIS A 70 -20.35 11.95 -1.89
N PRO A 71 -21.26 10.97 -1.75
CA PRO A 71 -20.92 9.57 -1.49
C PRO A 71 -20.07 8.90 -2.59
N GLU A 72 -20.06 9.50 -3.78
CA GLU A 72 -19.23 9.08 -4.91
C GLU A 72 -17.74 9.41 -4.73
N ILE A 73 -17.42 10.36 -3.83
CA ILE A 73 -16.04 10.74 -3.52
C ILE A 73 -15.52 9.78 -2.46
N ARG A 74 -14.59 8.91 -2.88
CA ARG A 74 -13.90 7.92 -2.05
C ARG A 74 -12.40 8.13 -2.16
N GLU A 75 -11.75 8.46 -1.05
CA GLU A 75 -10.29 8.63 -1.00
C GLU A 75 -9.67 7.65 0.00
N THR A 76 -8.42 7.26 -0.24
CA THR A 76 -7.67 6.38 0.68
C THR A 76 -6.89 7.16 1.74
N HIS A 77 -7.12 8.47 1.84
CA HIS A 77 -6.45 9.38 2.78
C HIS A 77 -7.44 10.40 3.35
N PRO A 78 -7.22 10.87 4.59
CA PRO A 78 -7.98 11.98 5.13
C PRO A 78 -7.76 13.23 4.29
N GLY A 79 -8.85 13.95 3.98
CA GLY A 79 -8.82 15.03 3.00
C GLY A 79 -10.03 15.94 3.05
N LYS A 80 -10.09 16.85 2.07
CA LYS A 80 -11.23 17.73 1.81
C LYS A 80 -11.86 17.31 0.49
N CYS A 81 -13.18 17.19 0.48
CA CYS A 81 -13.93 16.82 -0.71
C CYS A 81 -13.64 17.83 -1.85
N PRO A 82 -13.20 17.38 -3.04
CA PRO A 82 -12.92 18.28 -4.16
C PRO A 82 -14.19 18.89 -4.76
N LYS A 83 -15.38 18.31 -4.50
CA LYS A 83 -16.66 18.84 -4.98
C LYS A 83 -17.20 19.99 -4.11
N CYS A 84 -17.03 19.93 -2.79
CA CYS A 84 -17.65 20.91 -1.88
C CYS A 84 -16.76 21.45 -0.75
N GLY A 85 -15.51 21.01 -0.67
CA GLY A 85 -14.56 21.45 0.35
C GLY A 85 -14.82 20.93 1.77
N MET A 86 -15.85 20.10 1.99
CA MET A 86 -16.14 19.54 3.31
C MET A 86 -15.13 18.45 3.68
N THR A 87 -14.80 18.31 4.96
CA THR A 87 -13.88 17.25 5.45
C THR A 87 -14.45 15.88 5.13
N LEU A 88 -13.64 15.00 4.55
CA LEU A 88 -14.01 13.61 4.35
C LEU A 88 -14.09 12.90 5.69
N VAL A 89 -15.00 11.94 5.80
CA VAL A 89 -15.22 11.13 7.01
C VAL A 89 -15.00 9.66 6.67
N SER A 90 -14.48 8.89 7.61
CA SER A 90 -14.25 7.43 7.50
C SER A 90 -15.47 6.65 7.95
#